data_AF-A0A3D5UXP0-F1
#
_entry.id   AF-A0A3D5UXP0-F1
#
_cell.length_a   1.000
_cell.length_b   1.000
_cell.length_c   1.000
_cell.angle_alpha   90.00
_cell.angle_beta   90.00
_cell.angle_gamma   90.00
#
_symmetry.space_group_name_H-M   'P 1'
#
loop_
_entity.id
_entity.type
_entity.pdbx_description
1 polymer ?
#
loop_
_entity_poly.entity_id
_entity_poly.type
_entity_poly.pdbx_seq_one_letter_code
_entity_poly.pdbx_strand_id
1 'polypeptide(L)' 'EMLMCDFRIDSAEIFREFDIPAAELQAMLSAVERRFDGHLALDATGLSIPLEARPLTRMIARQFDAYEMNADGHSSAI' A
#
# COMPACT_ATOMS: atom_id res chain seq x y z
N GLU A 1 -4.90 9.68 -0.29
CA GLU A 1 -4.65 10.70 0.78
C GLU A 1 -4.40 10.10 2.18
N MET A 2 -4.97 8.93 2.51
CA MET A 2 -4.86 8.30 3.84
C MET A 2 -3.42 8.01 4.29
N LEU A 3 -2.57 7.52 3.39
CA LEU A 3 -1.15 7.21 3.65
C LEU A 3 -0.32 8.44 4.07
N MET A 4 -0.74 9.65 3.68
CA MET A 4 -0.04 10.90 4.01
C MET A 4 -0.48 11.49 5.36
N CYS A 5 -1.66 11.10 5.86
CA CYS A 5 -2.16 11.51 7.17
C CYS A 5 -1.85 10.49 8.26
N ASP A 6 -2.04 9.20 7.96
CA ASP A 6 -1.95 8.12 8.95
C ASP A 6 -0.62 7.35 8.89
N PHE A 7 0.16 7.52 7.82
CA PHE A 7 1.43 6.84 7.60
C PHE A 7 1.32 5.30 7.67
N ARG A 8 0.13 4.75 7.38
CA ARG A 8 -0.12 3.31 7.32
C ARG A 8 -1.19 2.98 6.29
N ILE A 9 -1.24 1.69 5.94
CA ILE A 9 -2.22 1.04 5.08
C ILE A 9 -2.90 -0.01 5.93
N ASP A 10 -4.22 0.06 6.03
CA ASP A 10 -5.01 -0.94 6.74
C ASP A 10 -5.56 -1.97 5.75
N SER A 11 -5.21 -3.23 5.98
CA SER A 11 -5.63 -4.34 5.11
C SER A 11 -7.13 -4.51 5.15
N ALA A 12 -7.78 -4.26 6.30
CA ALA A 12 -9.21 -4.43 6.43
C ALA A 12 -9.97 -3.35 5.65
N GLU A 13 -9.43 -2.13 5.54
CA GLU A 13 -10.00 -1.10 4.66
C GLU A 13 -9.83 -1.49 3.19
N ILE A 14 -8.65 -1.98 2.80
CA ILE A 14 -8.42 -2.45 1.43
C ILE A 14 -9.39 -3.58 1.06
N PHE A 15 -9.60 -4.58 1.92
CA PHE A 15 -10.56 -5.66 1.64
C PHE A 15 -12.02 -5.20 1.60
N ARG A 16 -12.33 -4.03 2.18
CA ARG A 16 -13.69 -3.46 2.15
C ARG A 16 -13.94 -2.66 0.88
N GLU A 17 -12.91 -1.97 0.38
CA GLU A 17 -13.00 -1.17 -0.86
C GLU A 17 -12.73 -2.00 -2.11
N PHE A 18 -11.86 -3.01 -2.02
CA PHE A 18 -11.39 -3.80 -3.15
C PHE A 18 -11.63 -5.29 -2.90
N ASP A 19 -12.18 -5.97 -3.92
CA ASP A 19 -12.39 -7.43 -3.90
C ASP A 19 -11.10 -8.16 -4.32
N ILE A 20 -10.04 -8.02 -3.52
CA ILE A 20 -8.75 -8.68 -3.76
C ILE A 20 -8.50 -9.79 -2.74
N PRO A 21 -7.88 -10.92 -3.15
CA PRO A 21 -7.57 -12.00 -2.23
C PRO A 21 -6.44 -11.58 -1.28
N ALA A 22 -6.52 -12.01 -0.01
CA ALA A 22 -5.55 -11.65 1.02
C ALA A 22 -4.11 -12.03 0.67
N ALA A 23 -3.91 -13.13 -0.04
CA ALA A 23 -2.59 -13.55 -0.50
C ALA A 23 -1.98 -12.56 -1.51
N GLU A 24 -2.81 -11.95 -2.37
CA GLU A 24 -2.37 -10.98 -3.36
C GLU A 24 -2.03 -9.64 -2.70
N LEU A 25 -2.88 -9.16 -1.79
CA LEU A 25 -2.57 -7.98 -0.98
C LEU A 25 -1.25 -8.17 -0.22
N GLN A 26 -1.06 -9.31 0.44
CA GLN A 26 0.18 -9.60 1.16
C GLN A 26 1.40 -9.63 0.23
N ALA A 27 1.27 -10.20 -0.97
CA ALA A 27 2.35 -10.22 -1.94
C ALA A 27 2.71 -8.81 -2.41
N MET A 28 1.71 -7.94 -2.63
CA MET A 28 1.92 -6.53 -2.98
C MET A 28 2.63 -5.77 -1.86
N LEU A 29 2.12 -5.86 -0.63
CA LEU A 29 2.72 -5.19 0.53
C LEU A 29 4.15 -5.67 0.78
N SER A 30 4.40 -6.98 0.67
CA SER A 30 5.74 -7.58 0.78
C SER A 30 6.68 -7.16 -0.35
N ALA A 31 6.16 -6.92 -1.57
CA ALA A 31 6.97 -6.40 -2.66
C ALA A 31 7.39 -4.95 -2.42
N VAL A 32 6.48 -4.13 -1.88
CA VAL A 32 6.76 -2.75 -1.51
C VAL A 32 7.75 -2.70 -0.33
N GLU A 33 7.51 -3.46 0.73
CA GLU A 33 8.41 -3.55 1.90
C GLU A 33 9.85 -3.88 1.48
N ARG A 34 10.05 -4.92 0.66
CA ARG A 34 11.38 -5.28 0.13
C ARG A 34 12.01 -4.20 -0.74
N ARG A 35 11.22 -3.41 -1.45
CA ARG A 35 11.71 -2.34 -2.34
C ARG A 35 12.23 -1.13 -1.57
N PHE A 36 11.79 -0.97 -0.31
CA PHE A 36 12.28 0.02 0.62
C PHE A 36 13.20 -0.60 1.68
N ASP A 37 13.93 -1.67 1.34
CA ASP A 37 14.94 -2.33 2.20
C ASP A 37 14.42 -2.74 3.60
N GLY A 38 13.12 -2.98 3.73
CA GLY A 38 12.50 -3.27 5.03
C GLY A 38 12.42 -2.10 6.00
N HIS A 39 12.52 -0.87 5.50
CA HIS A 39 12.19 0.34 6.26
C HIS A 39 10.69 0.50 6.53
N LEU A 40 9.87 -0.47 6.13
CA LEU A 40 8.41 -0.48 6.33
C LEU A 40 8.05 -1.61 7.28
N ALA A 41 7.15 -1.33 8.22
CA ALA A 41 6.66 -2.34 9.13
C ALA A 41 5.49 -3.06 8.48
N LEU A 42 5.72 -4.30 8.04
CA LEU A 42 4.67 -5.18 7.52
C LEU A 42 4.18 -6.10 8.63
N ASP A 43 2.88 -6.10 8.87
CA ASP A 43 2.22 -6.93 9.88
C ASP A 43 0.88 -7.49 9.36
N ALA A 44 0.20 -8.30 10.18
CA ALA A 44 -1.06 -8.95 9.78
C ALA A 44 -2.22 -7.96 9.58
N THR A 45 -2.12 -6.74 10.11
CA THR A 45 -3.11 -5.68 9.96
C THR A 45 -2.81 -4.77 8.76
N GLY A 46 -1.57 -4.75 8.28
CA GLY A 46 -1.19 -4.07 7.04
C GLY A 46 0.24 -3.59 7.04
N LEU A 47 0.47 -2.40 6.47
CA LEU A 47 1.80 -1.84 6.31
C LEU A 47 1.88 -0.44 6.91
N SER A 48 2.83 -0.24 7.82
CA SER A 48 3.05 1.02 8.52
C SER A 48 4.40 1.63 8.18
N ILE A 49 4.46 2.96 8.09
CA ILE A 49 5.67 3.73 7.81
C ILE A 49 6.24 4.28 9.13
N PRO A 50 7.38 3.76 9.62
CA PRO A 50 8.04 4.29 10.81
C PRO A 50 8.56 5.73 10.56
N LEU A 51 8.86 6.45 11.66
CA LEU A 51 9.27 7.85 11.61
C LEU A 51 10.46 8.10 10.67
N GLU A 52 11.42 7.18 10.64
CA GLU A 52 12.61 7.22 9.78
C GLU A 52 12.28 7.12 8.28
N ALA A 53 11.19 6.45 7.91
CA ALA A 53 10.75 6.24 6.54
C ALA A 53 9.71 7.28 6.07
N ARG A 54 9.20 8.14 6.97
CA ARG A 54 8.26 9.22 6.63
C ARG A 54 8.71 10.15 5.50
N PRO A 55 9.98 10.57 5.35
CA PRO A 55 10.39 11.36 4.18
C PRO A 55 10.17 10.63 2.84
N LEU A 56 10.09 9.30 2.86
CA LEU A 56 9.85 8.46 1.69
C LEU A 56 8.35 8.21 1.43
N THR A 57 7.45 8.67 2.31
CA THR A 57 6.00 8.42 2.22
C THR A 57 5.43 8.74 0.84
N ARG A 58 5.87 9.84 0.22
CA ARG A 58 5.43 10.21 -1.14
C ARG A 58 5.87 9.22 -2.21
N MET A 59 7.07 8.64 -2.09
CA MET A 59 7.58 7.63 -3.01
C MET A 59 6.87 6.29 -2.82
N ILE A 60 6.59 5.94 -1.56
CA ILE A 60 5.85 4.73 -1.16
C ILE A 60 4.41 4.81 -1.68
N ALA A 61 3.71 5.91 -1.41
CA ALA A 61 2.33 6.12 -1.87
C ALA A 61 2.20 6.03 -3.40
N ARG A 62 3.19 6.51 -4.16
CA ARG A 62 3.19 6.42 -5.62
C ARG A 62 3.29 4.98 -6.14
N GLN A 63 3.89 4.05 -5.39
CA GLN A 63 3.85 2.64 -5.78
C GLN A 63 2.42 2.09 -5.71
N PHE A 64 1.69 2.42 -4.65
CA PHE A 64 0.30 1.98 -4.48
C PHE A 64 -0.64 2.60 -5.51
N ASP A 65 -0.47 3.89 -5.83
CA ASP A 65 -1.20 4.58 -6.91
C ASP A 65 -0.99 3.90 -8.28
N ALA A 66 0.24 3.51 -8.59
CA ALA A 66 0.54 2.75 -9.80
C ALA A 66 -0.09 1.35 -9.77
N TYR A 67 -0.17 0.69 -8.61
CA TYR A 67 -0.86 -0.59 -8.49
C TYR A 67 -2.38 -0.45 -8.64
N GLU A 68 -3.01 0.59 -8.09
CA GLU A 68 -4.42 0.92 -8.37
C GLU A 68 -4.66 1.06 -9.88
N MET A 69 -3.80 1.78 -10.60
CA MET A 69 -3.91 1.92 -12.05
C MET A 69 -3.74 0.61 -12.84
N ASN A 70 -3.09 -0.41 -12.26
CA ASN A 70 -2.88 -1.71 -12.91
C ASN A 70 -3.90 -2.77 -12.48
N ALA A 71 -4.42 -2.67 -11.25
CA ALA A 71 -5.52 -3.50 -10.76
C ALA A 71 -6.86 -3.03 -11.35
N ASP A 72 -7.04 -1.72 -11.53
CA ASP A 72 -8.12 -1.11 -12.30
C ASP A 72 -7.77 -1.16 -13.80
N GLY A 73 -7.68 -2.38 -14.34
CA GLY A 73 -7.81 -2.63 -15.77
C GLY A 73 -9.22 -2.34 -16.31
N HIS A 74 -10.09 -1.71 -15.53
CA HIS A 74 -11.30 -1.07 -16.01
C HIS A 74 -11.02 0.41 -16.13
N SER A 75 -11.15 0.94 -17.34
CA SER A 75 -11.12 2.37 -17.59
C SER A 75 -12.21 3.05 -16.78
N SER A 76 -11.88 3.51 -15.58
CA SER A 76 -12.66 4.51 -14.88
C SER A 76 -12.26 5.87 -15.45
N ALA A 77 -12.65 6.09 -16.71
CA ALA A 77 -12.87 7.43 -17.19
C ALA A 77 -14.00 8.01 -16.33
N ILE A 78 -13.70 9.06 -15.58
CA ILE A 78 -14.31 10.41 -15.62
C ILE A 78 -13.74 11.21 -14.45
#